data_AF-A0A498BXC1-F1
#
_entry.id   AF-A0A498BXC1-F1
#
_cell.length_a   1.000
_cell.length_b   1.000
_cell.length_c   1.000
_cell.angle_alpha   90.00
_cell.angle_beta   90.00
_cell.angle_gamma   90.00
#
_symmetry.space_group_name_H-M   'P 1'
#
loop_
_entity.id
_entity.type
_entity.pdbx_description
1 polymer ?
#
loop_
_entity_poly.entity_id
_entity_poly.type
_entity_poly.pdbx_seq_one_letter_code
_entity_poly.pdbx_strand_id
1 'polypeptide(L)'
;MRALWQASIWARGAISPDEWKYRNLKRVWLPIYDLIAIFCGVQAVSNGSPLLNVLFSASLVDALGTAMAVVATVCLLGVAFPALWRFEIAGKVVLVGLISAYVTTILLLSESAGSNLFVVGMLTFGLPLAFFRLNLLGEEVKERRVIVA
;
A
#
# COMPACT_ATOMS: atom_id res chain seq x y z
N MET A 1 -12.01 -2.15 -24.15
CA MET A 1 -12.58 -2.66 -22.87
C MET A 1 -12.30 -4.15 -22.63
N ARG A 2 -12.60 -5.06 -23.57
CA ARG A 2 -12.31 -6.51 -23.39
C ARG A 2 -10.83 -6.82 -23.09
N ALA A 3 -9.89 -6.15 -23.77
CA ALA A 3 -8.45 -6.34 -23.52
C ALA A 3 -8.02 -5.95 -22.09
N LEU A 4 -8.54 -4.82 -21.56
CA LEU A 4 -8.25 -4.36 -20.19
C LEU A 4 -8.82 -5.32 -19.15
N TRP A 5 -10.03 -5.83 -19.37
CA TRP A 5 -10.63 -6.83 -18.48
C TRP A 5 -9.76 -8.09 -18.42
N GLN A 6 -9.34 -8.62 -19.56
CA GLN A 6 -8.51 -9.82 -19.65
C GLN A 6 -7.12 -9.65 -19.02
N ALA A 7 -6.57 -8.43 -19.04
CA ALA A 7 -5.30 -8.11 -18.39
C ALA A 7 -5.42 -7.90 -16.87
N SER A 8 -6.64 -7.82 -16.33
CA SER A 8 -6.88 -7.51 -14.92
C SER A 8 -6.91 -8.76 -14.04
N ILE A 9 -6.68 -8.59 -12.73
CA ILE A 9 -6.75 -9.67 -11.73
C ILE A 9 -8.15 -10.33 -11.62
N TRP A 10 -9.19 -9.63 -12.11
CA TRP A 10 -10.57 -10.13 -12.14
C TRP A 10 -10.87 -11.03 -13.35
N ALA A 11 -9.98 -11.11 -14.34
CA ALA A 11 -10.14 -12.03 -15.46
C ALA A 11 -10.15 -13.51 -15.00
N ARG A 12 -10.84 -14.35 -15.78
CA ARG A 12 -10.76 -15.81 -15.61
C ARG A 12 -9.35 -16.26 -16.01
N GLY A 13 -8.66 -16.95 -15.10
CA GLY A 13 -7.28 -17.41 -15.31
C GLY A 13 -6.17 -16.43 -14.90
N ALA A 14 -6.49 -15.23 -14.39
CA ALA A 14 -5.47 -14.29 -13.90
C ALA A 14 -4.76 -14.72 -12.60
N ILE A 15 -5.33 -15.69 -11.89
CA ILE A 15 -4.77 -16.27 -10.66
C ILE A 15 -4.47 -17.73 -10.95
N SER A 16 -3.24 -18.15 -10.65
CA SER A 16 -2.81 -19.52 -10.86
C SER A 16 -3.59 -20.49 -9.94
N PRO A 17 -3.85 -21.75 -10.35
CA PRO A 17 -4.65 -22.69 -9.56
C PRO A 17 -4.11 -22.98 -8.15
N ASP A 18 -2.79 -22.99 -8.00
CA ASP A 18 -2.06 -23.16 -6.73
C ASP A 18 -2.26 -21.98 -5.77
N GLU A 19 -2.55 -20.79 -6.29
CA GLU A 19 -2.80 -19.58 -5.52
C GLU A 19 -4.29 -19.29 -5.27
N TRP A 20 -5.17 -20.18 -5.72
CA TRP A 20 -6.62 -19.95 -5.67
C TRP A 20 -7.15 -19.72 -4.25
N LYS A 21 -6.47 -20.26 -3.23
CA LYS A 21 -6.74 -19.98 -1.81
C LYS A 21 -6.66 -18.49 -1.45
N TYR A 22 -5.87 -17.71 -2.18
CA TYR A 22 -5.71 -16.27 -1.98
C TYR A 22 -6.58 -15.42 -2.90
N ARG A 23 -7.55 -16.00 -3.64
CA ARG A 23 -8.33 -15.26 -4.64
C ARG A 23 -9.06 -14.03 -4.07
N ASN A 24 -9.66 -14.17 -2.88
CA ASN A 24 -10.43 -13.09 -2.26
C ASN A 24 -9.47 -12.01 -1.74
N LEU A 25 -8.31 -12.42 -1.24
CA LEU A 25 -7.25 -11.52 -0.82
C LEU A 25 -6.75 -10.67 -2.00
N LYS A 26 -6.40 -11.32 -3.12
CA LYS A 26 -5.89 -10.64 -4.33
C LYS A 26 -6.94 -9.75 -5.01
N ARG A 27 -8.20 -10.18 -5.08
CA ARG A 27 -9.27 -9.47 -5.83
C ARG A 27 -10.07 -8.44 -5.05
N VAL A 28 -10.08 -8.51 -3.73
CA VAL A 28 -10.95 -7.69 -2.88
C VAL A 28 -10.12 -6.94 -1.84
N TRP A 29 -9.41 -7.66 -0.97
CA TRP A 29 -8.75 -7.04 0.17
C TRP A 29 -7.54 -6.18 -0.21
N LEU A 30 -6.69 -6.61 -1.15
CA LEU A 30 -5.56 -5.79 -1.61
C LEU A 30 -6.00 -4.51 -2.32
N PRO A 31 -6.98 -4.54 -3.26
CA PRO A 31 -7.53 -3.32 -3.83
C PRO A 31 -8.16 -2.40 -2.77
N ILE A 32 -8.91 -2.95 -1.80
CA ILE A 32 -9.52 -2.16 -0.72
C ILE A 32 -8.44 -1.49 0.12
N TYR A 33 -7.37 -2.20 0.45
CA TYR A 33 -6.25 -1.63 1.20
C TYR A 33 -5.61 -0.46 0.47
N ASP A 34 -5.31 -0.61 -0.82
CA ASP A 34 -4.72 0.47 -1.60
C ASP A 34 -5.70 1.65 -1.76
N LEU A 35 -7.01 1.39 -1.89
CA LEU A 35 -8.05 2.44 -1.89
C LEU A 35 -8.13 3.21 -0.57
N ILE A 36 -8.03 2.53 0.57
CA ILE A 36 -7.97 3.17 1.89
C ILE A 36 -6.71 4.05 1.98
N ALA A 37 -5.56 3.56 1.52
CA ALA A 37 -4.32 4.34 1.52
C ALA A 37 -4.40 5.59 0.63
N ILE A 38 -5.03 5.48 -0.56
CA ILE A 38 -5.32 6.63 -1.42
C ILE A 38 -6.21 7.63 -0.68
N PHE A 39 -7.30 7.15 -0.06
CA PHE A 39 -8.22 8.01 0.70
C PHE A 39 -7.51 8.74 1.83
N CYS A 40 -6.68 8.04 2.61
CA CYS A 40 -5.88 8.66 3.67
C CYS A 40 -4.92 9.73 3.14
N GLY A 41 -4.23 9.47 2.02
CA GLY A 41 -3.34 10.45 1.39
C GLY A 41 -4.10 11.69 0.91
N VAL A 42 -5.25 11.51 0.26
CA VAL A 42 -6.13 12.61 -0.17
C VAL A 42 -6.63 13.41 1.02
N GLN A 43 -7.04 12.75 2.11
CA GLN A 43 -7.52 13.45 3.31
C GLN A 43 -6.41 14.24 4.02
N ALA A 44 -5.18 13.74 3.99
CA ALA A 44 -4.03 14.45 4.53
C ALA A 44 -3.74 15.75 3.75
N VAL A 45 -3.95 15.77 2.43
CA VAL A 45 -3.78 16.98 1.61
C VAL A 45 -4.95 17.95 1.75
N SER A 46 -6.18 17.44 1.82
CA SER A 46 -7.37 18.31 1.84
C SER A 46 -7.66 18.92 3.21
N ASN A 47 -7.37 18.21 4.30
CA ASN A 47 -7.67 18.66 5.67
C ASN A 47 -6.42 18.86 6.53
N GLY A 48 -5.23 18.53 6.02
CA GLY A 48 -4.02 18.42 6.81
C GLY A 48 -4.03 17.20 7.73
N SER A 49 -2.97 17.07 8.52
CA SER A 49 -2.91 16.12 9.64
C SER A 49 -2.55 16.89 10.90
N PRO A 50 -3.47 17.02 11.88
CA PRO A 50 -3.20 17.75 13.12
C PRO A 50 -1.95 17.24 13.84
N LEU A 51 -1.71 15.91 13.82
CA LEU A 51 -0.53 15.31 14.44
C LEU A 51 0.77 15.65 13.69
N LEU A 52 0.76 15.62 12.35
CA LEU A 52 1.96 15.94 11.58
C LEU A 52 2.24 17.44 11.52
N ASN A 53 1.20 18.28 11.49
CA ASN A 53 1.34 19.73 11.42
C ASN A 53 1.91 20.35 12.72
N VAL A 54 1.89 19.61 13.82
CA VAL A 54 2.61 19.99 15.05
C VAL A 54 4.12 19.81 14.87
N LEU A 55 4.55 18.83 14.07
CA LEU A 55 5.94 18.41 13.93
C LEU A 55 6.61 18.96 12.67
N PHE A 56 5.83 19.23 11.62
CA PHE A 56 6.31 19.62 10.31
C PHE A 56 5.50 20.79 9.74
N SER A 57 6.09 21.48 8.75
CA SER A 57 5.38 22.51 8.01
C SER A 57 4.22 21.90 7.20
N ALA A 58 3.13 22.65 7.04
CA ALA A 58 1.98 22.23 6.25
C ALA A 58 2.38 21.80 4.83
N SER A 59 3.30 22.52 4.18
CA SER A 59 3.79 22.16 2.85
C SER A 59 4.48 20.79 2.79
N LEU A 60 5.20 20.39 3.85
CA LEU A 60 5.81 19.05 3.91
C LEU A 60 4.73 17.98 4.13
N VAL A 61 3.73 18.26 4.97
CA VAL A 61 2.60 17.34 5.21
C VAL A 61 1.80 17.12 3.93
N ASP A 62 1.52 18.18 3.17
CA ASP A 62 0.83 18.11 1.88
C ASP A 62 1.65 17.31 0.85
N ALA A 63 2.97 17.50 0.82
CA ALA A 63 3.86 16.73 -0.04
C ALA A 63 3.85 15.23 0.32
N LEU A 64 3.88 14.89 1.62
CA LEU A 64 3.81 13.50 2.09
C LEU A 64 2.45 12.87 1.80
N GLY A 65 1.34 13.61 2.00
CA GLY A 65 -0.01 13.15 1.66
C GLY A 65 -0.18 12.89 0.17
N THR A 66 0.35 13.79 -0.66
CA THR A 66 0.37 13.66 -2.13
C THR A 66 1.20 12.45 -2.54
N ALA A 67 2.40 12.30 -1.99
CA ALA A 67 3.26 11.15 -2.25
C ALA A 67 2.58 9.82 -1.87
N MET A 68 1.92 9.77 -0.71
CA MET A 68 1.17 8.59 -0.27
C MET A 68 0.03 8.26 -1.23
N ALA A 69 -0.76 9.24 -1.66
CA ALA A 69 -1.86 9.02 -2.59
C ALA A 69 -1.37 8.52 -3.97
N VAL A 70 -0.28 9.11 -4.49
CA VAL A 70 0.32 8.70 -5.76
C VAL A 70 0.87 7.28 -5.67
N VAL A 71 1.66 6.98 -4.63
CA VAL A 71 2.24 5.65 -4.43
C VAL A 71 1.16 4.58 -4.27
N ALA A 72 0.13 4.85 -3.46
CA ALA A 72 -0.99 3.94 -3.28
C ALA A 72 -1.79 3.72 -4.58
N THR A 73 -1.91 4.75 -5.43
CA THR A 73 -2.50 4.61 -6.77
C THR A 73 -1.67 3.71 -7.67
N VAL A 74 -0.34 3.85 -7.66
CA VAL A 74 0.57 2.96 -8.38
C VAL A 74 0.45 1.52 -7.87
N CYS A 75 0.35 1.32 -6.55
CA CYS A 75 0.10 0.00 -5.96
C CYS A 75 -1.22 -0.59 -6.42
N LEU A 76 -2.31 0.20 -6.41
CA LEU A 76 -3.63 -0.24 -6.86
C LEU A 76 -3.60 -0.68 -8.32
N LEU A 77 -2.91 0.06 -9.19
CA LEU A 77 -2.71 -0.33 -10.59
C LEU A 77 -1.87 -1.61 -10.70
N GLY A 78 -0.84 -1.76 -9.88
CA GLY A 78 -0.05 -2.99 -9.77
C GLY A 78 -0.88 -4.22 -9.40
N VAL A 79 -1.73 -4.08 -8.37
CA VAL A 79 -2.65 -5.14 -7.92
C VAL A 79 -3.70 -5.44 -8.99
N ALA A 80 -4.24 -4.40 -9.63
CA ALA A 80 -5.26 -4.55 -10.66
C ALA A 80 -4.71 -5.25 -11.91
N PHE A 81 -3.44 -5.01 -12.27
CA PHE A 81 -2.79 -5.53 -13.48
C PHE A 81 -1.52 -6.33 -13.13
N PRO A 82 -1.58 -7.68 -13.07
CA PRO A 82 -0.45 -8.52 -12.66
C PRO A 82 0.85 -8.35 -13.48
N ALA A 83 0.74 -7.82 -14.70
CA ALA A 83 1.90 -7.48 -15.54
C ALA A 83 2.76 -6.35 -14.93
N LEU A 84 2.18 -5.48 -14.10
CA LEU A 84 2.83 -4.33 -13.46
C LEU A 84 3.47 -4.67 -12.10
N TRP A 85 3.72 -5.96 -11.81
CA TRP A 85 4.22 -6.44 -10.52
C TRP A 85 5.47 -5.70 -10.01
N ARG A 86 6.37 -5.22 -10.88
CA ARG A 86 7.56 -4.46 -10.48
C ARG A 86 7.20 -3.13 -9.82
N PHE A 87 6.21 -2.44 -10.37
CA PHE A 87 5.69 -1.19 -9.81
C PHE A 87 4.92 -1.47 -8.52
N GLU A 88 4.23 -2.60 -8.42
CA GLU A 88 3.58 -3.02 -7.19
C GLU A 88 4.60 -3.21 -6.05
N ILE A 89 5.70 -3.93 -6.31
CA ILE A 89 6.78 -4.13 -5.33
C ILE A 89 7.38 -2.80 -4.90
N ALA A 90 7.84 -2.00 -5.86
CA ALA A 90 8.48 -0.71 -5.56
C ALA A 90 7.53 0.21 -4.78
N GLY A 91 6.27 0.31 -5.24
CA GLY A 91 5.25 1.11 -4.58
C GLY A 91 4.97 0.62 -3.15
N LYS A 92 4.82 -0.69 -2.92
CA LYS A 92 4.52 -1.21 -1.57
C LYS A 92 5.72 -1.06 -0.63
N VAL A 93 6.96 -1.16 -1.11
CA VAL A 93 8.16 -0.85 -0.32
C VAL A 93 8.17 0.62 0.10
N VAL A 94 7.91 1.53 -0.83
CA VAL A 94 7.82 2.97 -0.52
C VAL A 94 6.67 3.26 0.45
N LEU A 95 5.49 2.65 0.24
CA LEU A 95 4.33 2.81 1.11
C LEU A 95 4.61 2.34 2.54
N VAL A 96 5.21 1.16 2.69
CA VAL A 96 5.66 0.64 4.00
C VAL A 96 6.65 1.61 4.64
N GLY A 97 7.64 2.10 3.87
CA GLY A 97 8.60 3.09 4.35
C GLY A 97 7.94 4.37 4.86
N LEU A 98 6.96 4.92 4.13
CA LEU A 98 6.21 6.12 4.55
C LEU A 98 5.42 5.87 5.83
N ILE A 99 4.70 4.74 5.93
CA ILE A 99 3.92 4.39 7.12
C ILE A 99 4.84 4.17 8.33
N SER A 100 5.93 3.42 8.15
CA SER A 100 6.91 3.18 9.21
C SER A 100 7.57 4.47 9.67
N ALA A 101 7.97 5.35 8.75
CA ALA A 101 8.50 6.66 9.08
C ALA A 101 7.49 7.47 9.91
N TYR A 102 6.22 7.48 9.50
CA TYR A 102 5.18 8.19 10.25
C TYR A 102 4.97 7.62 11.67
N VAL A 103 4.90 6.29 11.80
CA VAL A 103 4.80 5.62 13.10
C VAL A 103 6.00 5.98 13.99
N THR A 104 7.22 5.91 13.46
CA THR A 104 8.44 6.27 14.20
C THR A 104 8.44 7.74 14.60
N THR A 105 8.02 8.64 13.71
CA THR A 105 7.88 10.06 14.04
C THR A 105 6.92 10.28 15.20
N ILE A 106 5.73 9.66 15.18
CA ILE A 106 4.78 9.80 16.28
C ILE A 106 5.39 9.27 17.58
N LEU A 107 6.02 8.09 17.56
CA LEU A 107 6.56 7.46 18.77
C LEU A 107 7.74 8.23 19.39
N LEU A 108 8.57 8.88 18.57
CA LEU A 108 9.79 9.54 19.04
C LEU A 108 9.64 11.03 19.29
N LEU A 109 8.76 11.71 18.53
CA LEU A 109 8.69 13.18 18.50
C LEU A 109 7.37 13.76 19.01
N SER A 110 6.35 12.92 19.22
CA SER A 110 5.05 13.42 19.65
C SER A 110 4.98 13.63 21.16
N GLU A 111 5.18 14.86 21.62
CA GLU A 111 5.05 15.26 23.03
C GLU A 111 3.61 15.69 23.43
N SER A 112 2.62 15.53 22.55
CA SER A 112 1.24 15.99 22.79
C SER A 112 0.59 15.36 24.03
N ALA A 113 -0.28 16.13 24.70
CA ALA A 113 -0.95 15.83 25.98
C ALA A 113 -1.88 14.57 26.04
N GLY A 114 -1.86 13.70 25.02
CA GLY A 114 -2.66 12.48 24.95
C GLY A 114 -1.92 11.32 24.27
N SER A 115 -2.35 10.09 24.56
CA SER A 115 -1.73 8.88 24.00
C SER A 115 -2.07 8.72 22.51
N ASN A 116 -1.06 8.88 21.65
CA ASN A 116 -1.19 8.64 20.21
C ASN A 116 -1.02 7.16 19.82
N LEU A 117 -0.96 6.26 20.81
CA LEU A 117 -0.81 4.82 20.60
C LEU A 117 -1.98 4.21 19.82
N PHE A 118 -3.17 4.78 19.92
CA PHE A 118 -4.31 4.35 19.09
C PHE A 118 -4.03 4.57 17.60
N VAL A 119 -3.54 5.77 17.22
CA VAL A 119 -3.21 6.09 15.82
C VAL A 119 -2.05 5.22 15.34
N VAL A 120 -1.02 5.05 16.16
CA VAL A 120 0.10 4.15 15.85
C VAL A 120 -0.38 2.72 15.65
N GLY A 121 -1.27 2.21 16.51
CA GLY A 121 -1.87 0.88 16.38
C GLY A 121 -2.64 0.74 15.07
N MET A 122 -3.46 1.72 14.72
CA MET A 122 -4.23 1.73 13.47
C MET A 122 -3.32 1.76 12.22
N LEU A 123 -2.25 2.55 12.22
CA LEU A 123 -1.28 2.58 11.13
C LEU A 123 -0.52 1.25 11.00
N THR A 124 -0.08 0.70 12.14
CA THR A 124 0.67 -0.56 12.19
C THR A 124 -0.19 -1.74 11.76
N PHE A 125 -1.50 -1.72 12.03
CA PHE A 125 -2.43 -2.77 11.61
C PHE A 125 -2.50 -2.94 10.08
N GLY A 126 -2.24 -1.87 9.30
CA GLY A 126 -2.17 -1.95 7.85
C GLY A 126 -0.91 -2.63 7.30
N LEU A 127 0.19 -2.67 8.07
CA LEU A 127 1.49 -3.18 7.61
C LEU A 127 1.53 -4.69 7.33
N PRO A 128 0.95 -5.58 8.16
CA PRO A 128 0.93 -7.02 7.90
C PRO A 128 0.44 -7.38 6.50
N LEU A 129 -0.57 -6.68 5.98
CA LEU A 129 -1.13 -6.95 4.66
C LEU A 129 -0.15 -6.56 3.54
N ALA A 130 0.53 -5.42 3.68
CA ALA A 130 1.56 -4.99 2.74
C ALA A 130 2.76 -5.94 2.74
N PHE A 131 3.24 -6.34 3.92
CA PHE A 131 4.32 -7.32 4.06
C PHE A 131 3.94 -8.69 3.49
N PHE A 132 2.73 -9.17 3.76
CA PHE A 132 2.23 -10.42 3.21
C PHE A 132 2.25 -10.40 1.68
N ARG A 133 1.78 -9.31 1.05
CA ARG A 133 1.79 -9.19 -0.41
C ARG A 133 3.21 -9.10 -0.97
N LEU A 134 4.11 -8.38 -0.33
CA LEU A 134 5.51 -8.32 -0.73
C LEU A 134 6.18 -9.71 -0.66
N ASN A 135 5.89 -10.48 0.38
CA ASN A 135 6.37 -11.86 0.51
C ASN A 135 5.82 -12.73 -0.63
N LEU A 136 4.51 -12.68 -0.86
CA LEU A 136 3.86 -13.44 -1.93
C LEU A 136 4.41 -13.08 -3.32
N LEU A 137 4.63 -11.79 -3.61
CA LEU A 137 5.29 -11.33 -4.84
C LEU A 137 6.73 -11.83 -4.93
N GLY A 138 7.44 -11.94 -3.81
CA GLY A 138 8.78 -12.51 -3.76
C GLY A 138 8.81 -13.98 -4.17
N GLU A 139 7.84 -14.78 -3.70
CA GLU A 139 7.68 -16.17 -4.12
C GLU A 139 7.30 -16.28 -5.61
N GLU A 140 6.33 -15.48 -6.09
CA GLU A 140 5.96 -15.42 -7.51
C GLU A 140 7.18 -15.09 -8.41
N VAL A 141 8.10 -14.24 -7.95
CA VAL A 141 9.33 -13.89 -8.69
C VAL A 141 10.32 -15.06 -8.73
N LYS A 142 10.46 -15.82 -7.64
CA LYS A 142 11.32 -17.01 -7.61
C LYS A 142 10.83 -18.05 -8.61
N GLU A 143 9.53 -18.35 -8.62
CA GLU A 143 8.92 -19.31 -9.55
C GLU A 143 9.14 -18.91 -11.01
N ARG A 144 8.95 -17.62 -11.34
CA ARG A 144 9.20 -17.10 -12.70
C ARG A 144 10.67 -17.21 -13.14
N ARG A 145 11.63 -17.14 -12.21
CA ARG A 145 13.06 -17.30 -12.53
C ARG A 145 13.44 -18.77 -12.73
N VAL A 146 12.83 -19.70 -11.99
CA VAL A 146 13.09 -21.13 -12.12
C VAL A 146 12.63 -21.68 -13.48
N ILE A 147 11.57 -21.11 -14.09
CA ILE A 147 11.05 -21.55 -15.39
C ILE A 147 11.94 -21.09 -16.57
N VAL A 148 12.82 -20.10 -16.36
CA VAL A 148 13.65 -19.48 -17.41
C VAL A 148 15.10 -20.00 -17.38
N ALA A 149 15.50 -20.73 -16.34
CA ALA A 149 16.81 -21.34 -16.18
C ALA A 149 16.80 -22.81 -16.63
#